data_AF-A0A3D2W1P4-F1
#
_entry.id   AF-A0A3D2W1P4-F1
#
_cell.length_a   1.000
_cell.length_b   1.000
_cell.length_c   1.000
_cell.angle_alpha   90.00
_cell.angle_beta   90.00
_cell.angle_gamma   90.00
#
_symmetry.space_group_name_H-M   'P 1'
#
loop_
_entity.id
_entity.type
_entity.pdbx_description
1 polymer ?
#
loop_
_entity_poly.entity_id
_entity_poly.type
_entity_poly.pdbx_seq_one_letter_code
_entity_poly.pdbx_strand_id
1 'polypeptide(L)'
;EEGGGKVARQEYWGVKSLTYKIKKNRKGHYALINIDAPTAAIHELERRLRINEDVMRFKTIRVEELDEEPSPILARRDRDERRRARREGRDDDGNEILGEEE
;
A
#
# COMPACT_ATOMS: atom_id res chain seq x y z
N GLU A 1 -19.23 10.23 -8.68
CA GLU A 1 -18.91 11.13 -7.55
C GLU A 1 -20.21 11.50 -6.84
N GLU A 2 -20.70 10.63 -5.96
CA GLU A 2 -21.85 10.94 -5.10
C GLU A 2 -21.32 11.46 -3.76
N GLY A 3 -21.63 12.71 -3.40
CA GLY A 3 -21.30 13.28 -2.09
C GLY A 3 -20.20 14.35 -2.05
N GLY A 4 -19.68 14.79 -3.19
CA GLY A 4 -18.79 15.97 -3.26
C GLY A 4 -17.42 15.82 -2.59
N GLY A 5 -16.97 14.59 -2.34
CA GLY A 5 -15.65 14.31 -1.79
C GLY A 5 -14.60 14.11 -2.89
N LYS A 6 -13.45 14.76 -2.74
CA LYS A 6 -12.27 14.59 -3.59
C LYS A 6 -11.31 13.60 -2.93
N VAL A 7 -10.93 12.56 -3.66
CA VAL A 7 -9.82 11.69 -3.23
C VAL A 7 -8.52 12.40 -3.58
N ALA A 8 -7.81 12.91 -2.58
CA ALA A 8 -6.53 13.56 -2.77
C ALA A 8 -5.44 12.54 -3.11
N ARG A 9 -5.46 11.38 -2.44
CA ARG A 9 -4.43 10.35 -2.61
C ARG A 9 -4.93 8.98 -2.22
N GLN A 10 -4.46 7.95 -2.93
CA GLN A 10 -4.63 6.56 -2.55
C GLN A 10 -3.28 5.84 -2.61
N GLU A 11 -2.88 5.24 -1.50
CA GLU A 11 -1.68 4.42 -1.39
C GLU A 11 -2.03 2.99 -1.05
N TYR A 12 -1.56 2.05 -1.87
CA TYR A 12 -1.69 0.63 -1.59
C TYR A 12 -0.36 0.06 -1.10
N TRP A 13 -0.33 -0.38 0.16
CA TRP A 13 0.88 -0.91 0.81
C TRP A 13 1.09 -2.41 0.56
N GLY A 14 0.12 -3.10 -0.04
CA GLY A 14 0.19 -4.53 -0.28
C GLY A 14 -0.23 -5.37 0.92
N VAL A 15 0.15 -6.66 0.87
CA VAL A 15 -0.11 -7.62 1.94
C VAL A 15 0.92 -7.47 3.04
N LYS A 16 0.47 -7.28 4.28
CA LYS A 16 1.32 -7.26 5.48
C LYS A 16 0.85 -8.28 6.50
N SER A 17 1.77 -8.79 7.30
CA SER A 17 1.46 -9.61 8.46
C SER A 17 0.86 -8.75 9.58
N LEU A 18 -0.22 -9.24 10.18
CA LEU A 18 -0.83 -8.63 11.34
C LEU A 18 -0.07 -9.04 12.61
N THR A 19 0.10 -8.13 13.56
CA THR A 19 0.72 -8.45 14.87
C THR A 19 -0.07 -9.51 15.63
N TYR A 20 -1.39 -9.54 15.46
CA TYR A 20 -2.30 -10.51 16.04
C TYR A 20 -3.41 -10.89 15.04
N LYS A 21 -4.09 -12.01 15.29
CA LYS A 21 -5.16 -12.48 14.42
C LYS A 21 -6.38 -11.54 14.49
N ILE A 22 -6.89 -11.12 13.34
CA ILE A 22 -8.14 -10.36 13.21
C ILE A 22 -9.06 -11.17 12.30
N LYS A 23 -10.32 -11.42 12.72
CA LYS A 23 -11.26 -12.30 11.99
C LYS A 23 -10.60 -13.62 11.50
N LYS A 24 -9.76 -14.23 12.34
CA LYS A 24 -8.95 -15.44 12.06
C LYS A 24 -7.83 -15.29 11.00
N ASN A 25 -7.67 -14.13 10.38
CA ASN A 25 -6.60 -13.85 9.41
C ASN A 25 -5.30 -13.40 10.09
N ARG A 26 -4.15 -13.80 9.53
CA ARG A 26 -2.79 -13.38 9.95
C ARG A 26 -2.11 -12.41 8.98
N LYS A 27 -2.68 -12.24 7.79
CA LYS A 27 -2.22 -11.32 6.75
C LYS A 27 -3.39 -10.47 6.31
N GLY A 28 -3.13 -9.24 5.89
CA GLY A 28 -4.14 -8.32 5.41
C GLY A 28 -3.59 -7.36 4.39
N HIS A 29 -4.47 -6.91 3.51
CA HIS A 29 -4.19 -5.82 2.57
C HIS A 29 -4.31 -4.50 3.31
N TYR A 30 -3.28 -3.66 3.18
CA TYR A 30 -3.29 -2.31 3.75
C TYR A 30 -3.39 -1.28 2.63
N ALA A 31 -4.33 -0.35 2.81
CA ALA A 31 -4.46 0.83 1.97
C ALA A 31 -4.59 2.07 2.87
N LEU A 32 -3.95 3.16 2.46
CA LEU A 32 -4.10 4.48 3.03
C LEU A 32 -4.80 5.35 1.97
N ILE A 33 -5.82 6.09 2.38
CA ILE A 33 -6.59 6.95 1.47
C ILE A 33 -6.72 8.31 2.13
N ASN A 34 -6.28 9.36 1.44
CA ASN A 34 -6.48 10.74 1.82
C ASN A 34 -7.68 11.26 1.05
N ILE A 35 -8.70 11.66 1.77
CA ILE A 35 -9.97 12.10 1.20
C ILE A 35 -10.28 13.47 1.80
N ASP A 36 -10.53 14.43 0.93
CA ASP A 36 -11.17 15.70 1.28
C ASP A 36 -12.66 15.56 1.00
N ALA A 37 -13.47 15.40 2.04
CA ALA A 37 -14.90 15.21 1.88
C ALA A 37 -15.68 15.78 3.06
N PRO A 38 -16.92 16.23 2.83
CA PRO A 38 -17.79 16.68 3.90
C PRO A 38 -18.13 15.53 4.85
N THR A 39 -18.40 15.87 6.11
CA THR A 39 -18.67 14.90 7.20
C THR A 39 -19.78 13.90 6.85
N ALA A 40 -20.82 14.33 6.13
CA ALA A 40 -21.91 13.45 5.69
C ALA A 40 -21.44 12.33 4.75
N ALA A 41 -20.51 12.65 3.83
CA ALA A 41 -19.95 11.65 2.91
C ALA A 41 -19.03 10.65 3.63
N ILE A 42 -18.25 11.12 4.61
CA ILE A 42 -17.41 10.25 5.46
C ILE A 42 -18.27 9.28 6.26
N HIS A 43 -19.37 9.73 6.86
CA HIS A 43 -20.25 8.83 7.62
C HIS A 43 -20.91 7.75 6.76
N GLU A 44 -21.34 8.09 5.55
CA GLU A 44 -21.88 7.09 4.63
C GLU A 44 -20.79 6.09 4.17
N LEU A 45 -19.57 6.57 3.95
CA LEU A 45 -18.42 5.70 3.66
C LEU A 45 -18.15 4.72 4.81
N GLU A 46 -18.09 5.22 6.04
CA GLU A 46 -17.88 4.37 7.24
C GLU A 46 -19.00 3.34 7.41
N ARG A 47 -20.25 3.72 7.13
CA ARG A 47 -21.39 2.79 7.15
C ARG A 47 -21.18 1.65 6.16
N ARG A 48 -20.78 1.96 4.92
CA ARG A 48 -20.50 0.97 3.88
C ARG A 48 -19.32 0.07 4.24
N LEU A 49 -18.22 0.64 4.75
CA LEU A 49 -17.04 -0.11 5.19
C LEU A 49 -17.33 -1.05 6.36
N ARG A 50 -18.26 -0.69 7.24
CA ARG A 50 -18.66 -1.52 8.37
C ARG A 50 -19.51 -2.73 7.96
N ILE A 51 -20.34 -2.57 6.93
CA ILE A 51 -21.19 -3.64 6.41
C ILE A 51 -20.39 -4.59 5.50
N ASN A 52 -19.35 -4.08 4.85
CA ASN A 52 -18.50 -4.88 3.98
C ASN A 52 -17.67 -5.92 4.78
N GLU A 53 -17.86 -7.20 4.47
CA GLU A 53 -17.20 -8.29 5.18
C GLU A 53 -15.71 -8.44 4.84
N ASP A 54 -15.30 -8.02 3.64
CA ASP A 54 -13.90 -8.04 3.16
C ASP A 54 -13.03 -7.04 3.92
N VAL A 55 -13.65 -6.00 4.48
CA VAL A 55 -12.96 -5.03 5.33
C VAL A 55 -12.85 -5.60 6.75
N MET A 56 -11.62 -5.90 7.16
CA MET A 56 -11.36 -6.41 8.51
C MET A 56 -11.41 -5.30 9.56
N ARG A 57 -10.85 -4.14 9.26
CA ARG A 57 -10.76 -2.97 10.14
C ARG A 57 -10.49 -1.72 9.31
N PHE A 58 -11.14 -0.62 9.67
CA PHE A 58 -10.83 0.72 9.16
C PHE A 58 -10.57 1.65 10.35
N LYS A 59 -9.86 2.75 10.09
CA LYS A 59 -9.66 3.83 11.06
C LYS A 59 -9.64 5.14 10.29
N THR A 60 -10.63 5.98 10.57
CA THR A 60 -10.69 7.34 10.02
C THR A 60 -10.03 8.28 11.02
N ILE A 61 -9.18 9.18 10.53
CA ILE A 61 -8.51 10.18 11.36
C ILE A 61 -8.75 11.53 10.69
N ARG A 62 -9.25 12.51 11.45
CA ARG A 62 -9.34 13.89 10.98
C ARG A 62 -7.97 14.54 11.12
N VAL A 63 -7.49 15.10 10.01
CA VAL A 63 -6.24 15.86 9.93
C VAL A 63 -6.57 17.31 9.56
N GLU A 64 -5.68 18.23 9.90
CA GLU A 64 -5.84 19.65 9.57
C GLU A 64 -5.45 19.94 8.11
N GLU A 65 -4.43 19.26 7.61
CA GLU A 65 -3.97 19.32 6.22
C GLU A 65 -3.71 17.90 5.68
N LEU A 66 -3.89 17.73 4.37
CA LEU A 66 -3.63 16.45 3.71
C LEU A 66 -2.19 16.43 3.21
N ASP A 67 -1.34 15.63 3.85
CA ASP A 67 0.06 15.49 3.43
C ASP A 67 0.17 14.90 2.00
N GLU A 68 0.95 15.59 1.16
CA GLU A 68 1.29 15.17 -0.20
C GLU A 68 2.57 14.32 -0.25
N GLU A 69 3.27 14.16 0.88
CA GLU A 69 4.48 13.35 0.96
C GLU A 69 4.17 11.84 1.00
N PRO A 70 4.98 11.00 0.34
CA PRO A 70 4.80 9.56 0.39
C PRO A 70 4.94 9.01 1.80
N SER A 71 4.04 8.09 2.16
CA SER A 71 4.11 7.49 3.49
C SER A 71 5.50 6.87 3.72
N PRO A 72 6.00 6.91 4.98
CA PRO A 72 7.27 6.29 5.32
C PRO A 72 7.36 4.81 4.93
N ILE A 73 6.21 4.13 4.82
CA ILE A 73 6.12 2.72 4.43
C ILE A 73 6.38 2.54 2.93
N LEU A 74 5.79 3.36 2.06
CA LEU A 74 6.08 3.31 0.63
C LEU A 74 7.49 3.79 0.33
N ALA A 75 7.95 4.87 0.99
CA ALA A 75 9.30 5.38 0.82
C ALA A 75 10.37 4.34 1.20
N ARG A 76 10.12 3.51 2.23
CA ARG A 76 10.99 2.38 2.57
C ARG A 76 10.94 1.27 1.52
N ARG A 77 9.75 0.93 1.00
CA ARG A 77 9.57 -0.13 -0.01
C ARG A 77 10.33 0.18 -1.30
N ASP A 78 10.19 1.40 -1.83
CA ASP A 78 10.86 1.82 -3.07
C ASP A 78 12.40 1.77 -2.92
N ARG A 79 12.94 2.16 -1.76
CA ARG A 79 14.38 2.03 -1.48
C ARG A 79 14.86 0.57 -1.46
N ASP A 80 14.12 -0.32 -0.81
CA ASP A 80 14.49 -1.74 -0.76
C ASP A 80 14.39 -2.40 -2.14
N GLU A 81 13.38 -2.06 -2.94
CA GLU A 81 13.21 -2.56 -4.30
C GLU A 81 14.35 -2.12 -5.21
N ARG A 82 14.71 -0.83 -5.18
CA ARG A 82 15.89 -0.32 -5.92
C ARG A 82 17.18 -1.02 -5.49
N ARG A 83 17.32 -1.37 -4.21
CA ARG A 83 18.49 -2.09 -3.71
C ARG A 83 18.55 -3.54 -4.22
N ARG A 84 17.41 -4.20 -4.35
CA ARG A 84 17.32 -5.58 -4.88
C ARG A 84 17.59 -5.63 -6.38
N ALA A 85 16.97 -4.74 -7.15
CA ALA A 85 17.18 -4.66 -8.59
C ALA A 85 18.67 -4.43 -8.96
N ARG A 86 19.39 -3.64 -8.17
CA ARG A 86 20.85 -3.44 -8.35
C ARG A 86 21.70 -4.68 -8.06
N ARG A 87 21.20 -5.62 -7.25
CA ARG A 87 21.91 -6.87 -6.94
C ARG A 87 21.65 -7.91 -8.02
N GLU A 88 20.40 -8.05 -8.45
CA GLU A 88 19.98 -9.04 -9.46
C GLU A 88 20.53 -8.73 -10.87
N GLY A 89 20.75 -7.46 -11.21
CA GLY A 89 21.35 -7.09 -12.51
C GLY A 89 22.86 -7.33 -12.65
N ARG A 90 23.51 -8.01 -11.69
CA ARG A 90 24.96 -8.29 -11.73
C ARG A 90 25.29 -9.76 -12.01
N ASP A 91 24.28 -10.62 -12.07
CA ASP A 91 24.46 -12.07 -12.14
C ASP A 91 24.22 -12.67 -13.55
N ASP A 92 24.01 -11.84 -14.59
CA ASP A 92 23.66 -12.27 -15.97
C ASP A 92 24.78 -12.06 -17.03
N ASP A 93 25.95 -11.55 -16.66
CA ASP A 93 27.10 -11.37 -17.59
C ASP A 93 28.18 -12.48 -17.46
N GLY A 94 27.84 -13.62 -16.85
CA GLY A 94 28.83 -14.58 -16.34
C GLY A 94 28.93 -15.95 -17.04
N ASN A 95 28.16 -16.23 -18.10
CA ASN A 95 28.17 -17.56 -18.73
C ASN A 95 28.16 -17.51 -20.26
N GLU A 96 29.25 -17.04 -20.87
CA GLU A 96 29.47 -17.25 -22.31
C GLU A 96 30.94 -17.06 -22.73
N ILE A 97 31.92 -17.76 -22.13
CA ILE A 97 33.29 -17.75 -22.66
C ILE A 97 33.93 -19.16 -22.57
N LEU A 98 33.98 -19.80 -23.74
CA LEU A 98 34.99 -20.74 -24.27
C LEU A 98 34.91 -22.22 -23.87
N GLY A 99 34.21 -22.96 -24.72
CA GLY A 99 34.43 -24.38 -24.96
C GLY A 99 34.61 -24.64 -26.46
N GLU A 100 35.64 -24.06 -27.07
CA GLU A 100 36.20 -24.51 -28.35
C GLU A 100 37.73 -24.40 -28.28
N GLU A 101 38.41 -25.40 -28.88
CA GLU A 101 39.87 -25.62 -29.01
C GLU A 101 40.54 -26.22 -27.76
N GLU A 102 41.12 -27.43 -27.73
CA GLU A 102 41.59 -28.41 -28.73
C GLU A 102 41.50 -29.84 -28.14
#